data_AF-A0A9D4JGV8-F1
#
_entry.id   AF-A0A9D4JGV8-F1
#
_cell.length_a   1.000
_cell.length_b   1.000
_cell.length_c   1.000
_cell.angle_alpha   90.00
_cell.angle_beta   90.00
_cell.angle_gamma   90.00
#
_symmetry.space_group_name_H-M   'P 1'
#
loop_
_entity.id
_entity.type
_entity.pdbx_description
1 polymer ?
#
loop_
_entity_poly.entity_id
_entity_poly.type
_entity_poly.pdbx_seq_one_letter_code
_entity_poly.pdbx_strand_id
1 'polypeptide(L)'
;MASLCEIMSEQEKTNWLKAWLALNITKIGLHDFVDREVQHFQNSILQSSNLGFSANPTCKKCYTANLLPCPTQGICKKGGRNPVCKSMHDTPGKQYRPCPNGICDNVRDAIIKAHRFAGPSWKNTEADQWACNHWELGKCYMPPDGYISVKSIHDTDFNGVISVMLNCTHFDNKMSFSIARPQPGSPCLLTKVKTLH
;
A
#
# COMPACT_ATOMS: atom_id res chain seq x y z
N MET A 1 39.47 -16.59 -3.93
CA MET A 1 38.07 -16.89 -4.29
C MET A 1 37.86 -16.34 -5.68
N ALA A 2 37.57 -17.19 -6.67
CA ALA A 2 37.29 -16.73 -8.02
C ALA A 2 36.01 -15.89 -8.02
N SER A 3 36.01 -14.79 -8.78
CA SER A 3 34.83 -13.93 -8.92
C SER A 3 33.70 -14.71 -9.60
N LEU A 4 32.44 -14.41 -9.28
CA LEU A 4 31.27 -14.97 -9.99
C LEU A 4 31.38 -14.77 -11.52
N CYS A 5 32.04 -13.70 -11.96
CA CYS A 5 32.32 -13.43 -13.37
C CYS A 5 33.34 -14.38 -14.01
N GLU A 6 34.20 -15.04 -13.23
CA GLU A 6 35.22 -15.99 -13.70
C GLU A 6 34.66 -17.41 -13.84
N ILE A 7 33.54 -17.71 -13.17
CA ILE A 7 32.93 -19.05 -13.13
C ILE A 7 31.86 -19.20 -14.23
N MET A 8 31.22 -18.09 -14.63
CA MET A 8 30.12 -18.11 -15.59
C MET A 8 30.62 -18.04 -17.04
N SER A 9 30.01 -18.85 -17.90
CA SER A 9 30.14 -18.72 -19.35
C SER A 9 29.57 -17.39 -19.86
N GLU A 10 30.02 -16.94 -21.04
CA GLU A 10 29.50 -15.73 -21.68
C GLU A 10 27.99 -15.78 -21.94
N GLN A 11 27.46 -16.98 -22.23
CA GLN A 11 26.03 -17.19 -22.40
C GLN A 11 25.26 -17.01 -21.08
N GLU A 12 25.80 -17.50 -19.96
CA GLU A 12 25.20 -17.31 -18.64
C GLU A 12 25.22 -15.84 -18.23
N LYS A 13 26.33 -15.14 -18.44
CA LYS A 13 26.42 -13.68 -18.19
C LYS A 13 25.34 -12.92 -18.98
N THR A 14 25.17 -13.26 -20.25
CA THR A 14 24.13 -12.67 -21.10
C THR A 14 22.72 -12.96 -20.59
N ASN A 15 22.44 -14.19 -20.15
CA ASN A 15 21.13 -14.57 -19.61
C ASN A 15 20.83 -13.83 -18.31
N TRP A 16 21.81 -13.70 -17.43
CA TRP A 16 21.67 -12.93 -16.19
C TRP A 16 21.42 -11.45 -16.45
N LEU A 17 22.12 -10.84 -17.41
CA LEU A 17 21.88 -9.45 -17.80
C LEU A 17 20.45 -9.25 -18.34
N LYS A 18 19.97 -10.18 -19.18
CA LYS A 18 18.59 -10.17 -19.68
C LYS A 18 17.57 -10.29 -18.54
N ALA A 19 17.79 -11.20 -17.60
CA ALA A 19 16.92 -11.38 -16.44
C ALA A 19 16.89 -10.12 -15.56
N TRP A 20 18.06 -9.55 -15.28
CA TRP A 20 18.17 -8.31 -14.52
C TRP A 20 17.44 -7.16 -15.23
N LEU A 21 17.63 -7.00 -16.54
CA LEU A 21 16.96 -5.96 -17.31
C LEU A 21 15.44 -6.13 -17.31
N ALA A 22 14.95 -7.36 -17.50
CA ALA A 22 13.52 -7.67 -17.46
C ALA A 22 12.91 -7.36 -16.09
N LEU A 23 13.59 -7.74 -15.00
CA LEU A 23 13.16 -7.40 -13.64
C LEU A 23 13.16 -5.90 -13.40
N ASN A 24 14.16 -5.17 -13.90
CA ASN A 24 14.24 -3.73 -13.69
C ASN A 24 13.13 -2.97 -14.45
N ILE A 25 12.85 -3.37 -15.70
CA ILE A 25 11.73 -2.83 -16.49
C ILE A 25 10.39 -3.16 -15.79
N THR A 26 10.25 -4.39 -15.29
CA THR A 26 9.05 -4.81 -14.55
C THR A 26 8.87 -3.99 -13.28
N LYS A 27 9.96 -3.72 -12.55
CA LYS A 27 9.96 -2.87 -11.34
C LYS A 27 9.42 -1.49 -11.66
N ILE A 28 10.00 -0.83 -12.68
CA ILE A 28 9.60 0.53 -13.08
C ILE A 28 8.11 0.54 -13.48
N GLY A 29 7.68 -0.40 -14.33
CA GLY A 29 6.29 -0.47 -14.76
C GLY A 29 5.31 -0.71 -13.61
N LEU A 30 5.65 -1.60 -12.67
CA LEU A 30 4.83 -1.86 -11.48
C LEU A 30 4.78 -0.67 -10.54
N HIS A 31 5.90 0.02 -10.33
CA HIS A 31 5.95 1.22 -9.51
C HIS A 31 5.00 2.28 -10.07
N ASP A 32 5.13 2.60 -11.35
CA ASP A 32 4.28 3.61 -11.99
C ASP A 32 2.80 3.22 -11.96
N PHE A 33 2.49 1.93 -12.16
CA PHE A 33 1.12 1.42 -12.08
C PHE A 33 0.54 1.56 -10.68
N VAL A 34 1.26 1.09 -9.65
CA VAL A 34 0.78 1.15 -8.27
C VAL A 34 0.66 2.60 -7.80
N ASP A 35 1.60 3.48 -8.16
CA ASP A 35 1.53 4.89 -7.81
C ASP A 35 0.23 5.55 -8.31
N ARG A 36 -0.06 5.37 -9.60
CA ARG A 36 -1.28 5.90 -10.23
C ARG A 36 -2.54 5.33 -9.58
N GLU A 37 -2.59 4.03 -9.34
CA GLU A 37 -3.78 3.40 -8.75
C GLU A 37 -3.99 3.81 -7.29
N VAL A 38 -2.92 3.97 -6.50
CA VAL A 38 -3.01 4.51 -5.14
C VAL A 38 -3.48 5.97 -5.17
N GLN A 39 -3.02 6.77 -6.12
CA GLN A 39 -3.51 8.13 -6.33
C GLN A 39 -4.99 8.16 -6.74
N HIS A 40 -5.43 7.28 -7.64
CA HIS A 40 -6.84 7.15 -7.99
C HIS A 40 -7.70 6.73 -6.80
N PHE A 41 -7.21 5.80 -5.97
CA PHE A 41 -7.87 5.39 -4.75
C PHE A 41 -8.02 6.57 -3.76
N GLN A 42 -6.95 7.34 -3.53
CA GLN A 42 -7.01 8.54 -2.71
C GLN A 42 -8.06 9.53 -3.21
N ASN A 43 -8.03 9.85 -4.51
CA ASN A 43 -8.97 10.77 -5.12
C ASN A 43 -10.43 10.31 -4.98
N SER A 44 -10.69 9.01 -5.16
CA SER A 44 -12.01 8.41 -4.97
C SER A 44 -12.54 8.62 -3.55
N ILE A 45 -11.69 8.39 -2.53
CA ILE A 45 -12.05 8.60 -1.12
C ILE A 45 -12.36 10.07 -0.86
N LEU A 46 -11.48 10.98 -1.29
CA LEU A 46 -11.64 12.41 -1.06
C LEU A 46 -12.90 12.97 -1.74
N GLN A 47 -13.25 12.48 -2.94
CA GLN A 47 -14.46 12.87 -3.66
C GLN A 47 -15.74 12.33 -2.99
N SER A 48 -15.74 11.08 -2.53
CA SER A 48 -16.91 10.47 -1.87
C SER A 48 -17.32 11.13 -0.55
N SER A 49 -16.40 11.89 0.05
CA SER A 49 -16.57 12.44 1.39
C SER A 49 -17.43 13.72 1.44
N ASN A 50 -17.98 14.21 0.31
CA ASN A 50 -18.71 15.49 0.21
C ASN A 50 -17.97 16.66 0.90
N LEU A 51 -16.64 16.59 0.95
CA LEU A 51 -15.80 17.64 1.51
C LEU A 51 -15.78 18.76 0.46
N GLY A 52 -16.63 19.78 0.67
CA GLY A 52 -16.69 20.95 -0.18
C GLY A 52 -15.28 21.43 -0.52
N PHE A 53 -14.94 21.41 -1.80
CA PHE A 53 -13.61 21.64 -2.34
C PHE A 53 -13.02 22.97 -1.85
N SER A 54 -12.22 22.93 -0.78
CA SER A 54 -10.98 23.71 -0.76
C SER A 54 -9.98 22.87 -1.54
N ALA A 55 -9.28 23.46 -2.51
CA ALA A 55 -8.42 22.76 -3.48
C ALA A 55 -7.29 21.90 -2.87
N ASN A 56 -7.15 21.84 -1.54
CA ASN A 56 -6.31 20.91 -0.80
C ASN A 56 -6.89 20.70 0.62
N PRO A 57 -7.68 19.65 0.88
CA PRO A 57 -8.22 19.38 2.21
C PRO A 57 -7.08 18.90 3.15
N THR A 58 -6.35 19.81 3.78
CA THR A 58 -5.25 19.41 4.71
C THR A 58 -5.76 19.22 6.14
N CYS A 59 -5.52 18.07 6.78
CA CYS A 59 -5.59 17.94 8.24
C CYS A 59 -4.19 18.05 8.87
N LYS A 60 -3.68 19.27 9.09
CA LYS A 60 -2.34 19.45 9.73
C LYS A 60 -2.30 19.14 11.23
N LYS A 61 -3.41 18.75 11.85
CA LYS A 61 -3.54 18.56 13.30
C LYS A 61 -3.76 17.10 13.70
N CYS A 62 -3.91 16.21 12.72
CA CYS A 62 -4.24 14.82 12.93
C CYS A 62 -2.96 13.99 13.04
N TYR A 63 -2.74 13.32 14.16
CA TYR A 63 -1.70 12.30 14.29
C TYR A 63 -2.35 10.92 14.12
N THR A 64 -1.72 10.02 13.37
CA THR A 64 -2.27 8.68 13.10
C THR A 64 -2.65 7.96 14.39
N ALA A 65 -1.78 8.01 15.41
CA ALA A 65 -2.03 7.39 16.71
C ALA A 65 -3.29 7.90 17.44
N ASN A 66 -3.73 9.13 17.15
CA ASN A 66 -4.89 9.76 17.78
C ASN A 66 -6.19 9.51 17.00
N LEU A 67 -6.11 9.03 15.75
CA LEU A 67 -7.29 8.76 14.91
C LEU A 67 -7.79 7.31 15.02
N LEU A 68 -6.98 6.44 15.62
CA LEU A 68 -7.34 5.04 15.77
C LEU A 68 -8.19 4.86 17.03
N PRO A 69 -9.42 4.33 16.90
CA PRO A 69 -10.17 3.99 18.08
C PRO A 69 -9.44 2.91 18.87
N CYS A 70 -9.62 2.93 20.19
CA CYS A 70 -9.14 1.84 21.03
C CYS A 70 -9.76 0.51 20.52
N PRO A 71 -8.96 -0.54 20.25
CA PRO A 71 -9.46 -1.78 19.67
C PRO A 71 -10.47 -2.53 20.55
N THR A 72 -10.66 -2.10 21.80
CA THR A 72 -11.63 -2.66 22.75
C THR A 72 -12.83 -1.73 22.97
N GLN A 73 -13.21 -0.94 21.96
CA GLN A 73 -14.29 0.06 21.98
C GLN A 73 -15.40 -0.28 22.99
N GLY A 74 -15.53 0.53 24.05
CA GLY A 74 -16.56 0.39 25.09
C GLY A 74 -16.18 -0.44 26.33
N ILE A 75 -15.11 -1.26 26.28
CA ILE A 75 -14.66 -2.10 27.41
C ILE A 75 -13.62 -1.35 28.27
N CYS A 76 -12.73 -0.59 27.62
CA CYS A 76 -11.73 0.23 28.31
C CYS A 76 -12.39 1.52 28.85
N LYS A 77 -13.00 1.45 30.06
CA LYS A 77 -13.38 2.64 30.84
C LYS A 77 -12.12 3.48 31.11
N LYS A 78 -12.22 4.81 31.18
CA LYS A 78 -11.11 5.66 31.70
C LYS A 78 -10.64 5.07 33.04
N GLY A 79 -9.40 4.58 33.10
CA GLY A 79 -8.84 3.89 34.27
C GLY A 79 -8.95 2.35 34.28
N GLY A 80 -9.37 1.71 33.19
CA GLY A 80 -9.48 0.25 33.08
C GLY A 80 -8.11 -0.45 33.05
N ARG A 81 -7.96 -1.50 33.87
CA ARG A 81 -6.73 -2.31 34.06
C ARG A 81 -6.35 -3.22 32.87
N ASN A 82 -6.83 -2.96 31.66
CA ASN A 82 -6.42 -3.77 30.50
C ASN A 82 -4.99 -3.35 30.09
N PRO A 83 -3.98 -4.22 30.19
CA PRO A 83 -2.59 -3.88 29.85
C PRO A 83 -2.45 -3.43 28.39
N VAL A 84 -3.34 -3.88 27.50
CA VAL A 84 -3.35 -3.53 26.07
C VAL A 84 -3.76 -2.07 25.85
N CYS A 85 -4.65 -1.53 26.69
CA CYS A 85 -5.15 -0.15 26.56
C CYS A 85 -4.36 0.86 27.43
N LYS A 86 -3.56 0.39 28.41
CA LYS A 86 -2.93 1.23 29.44
C LYS A 86 -2.05 2.34 28.83
N SER A 87 -1.22 1.99 27.85
CA SER A 87 -0.35 2.95 27.15
C SER A 87 -1.09 3.93 26.23
N MET A 88 -2.34 3.63 25.85
CA MET A 88 -3.21 4.50 25.05
C MET A 88 -4.05 5.46 25.91
N HIS A 89 -4.39 5.10 27.15
CA HIS A 89 -5.23 5.92 28.03
C HIS A 89 -4.47 6.70 29.11
N ASP A 90 -3.33 6.19 29.61
CA ASP A 90 -2.59 6.82 30.71
C ASP A 90 -1.75 8.03 30.28
N THR A 91 -1.55 8.25 28.97
CA THR A 91 -0.89 9.45 28.46
C THR A 91 -1.95 10.49 28.02
N PRO A 92 -2.06 11.65 28.70
CA PRO A 92 -2.93 12.73 28.28
C PRO A 92 -2.41 13.32 26.97
N GLY A 93 -2.84 12.73 25.85
CA GLY A 93 -2.35 13.06 24.50
C GLY A 93 -2.64 11.99 23.45
N LYS A 94 -2.88 10.73 23.85
CA LYS A 94 -3.12 9.57 22.95
C LYS A 94 -4.57 9.06 22.92
N GLN A 95 -5.49 9.81 23.52
CA GLN A 95 -6.91 9.47 23.45
C GLN A 95 -7.39 9.68 22.01
N TYR A 96 -8.23 8.76 21.51
CA TYR A 96 -8.90 8.91 20.22
C TYR A 96 -9.54 10.30 20.14
N ARG A 97 -9.23 11.03 19.07
CA ARG A 97 -9.83 12.32 18.75
C ARG A 97 -10.33 12.25 17.31
N PRO A 98 -11.63 12.41 17.07
CA PRO A 98 -12.13 12.53 15.70
C PRO A 98 -11.45 13.72 15.01
N CYS A 99 -11.20 13.57 13.72
CA CYS A 99 -10.70 14.62 12.86
C CYS A 99 -11.68 15.81 12.91
N PRO A 100 -11.24 17.03 13.24
CA PRO A 100 -12.11 18.21 13.28
C PRO A 100 -12.84 18.46 11.96
N ASN A 101 -12.25 18.03 10.85
CA ASN A 101 -12.77 18.21 9.50
C ASN A 101 -13.39 16.92 8.93
N GLY A 102 -13.43 15.81 9.68
CA GLY A 102 -13.90 14.50 9.23
C GLY A 102 -13.05 13.80 8.15
N ILE A 103 -12.08 14.50 7.54
CA ILE A 103 -11.26 14.01 6.43
C ILE A 103 -10.53 12.71 6.81
N CYS A 104 -9.76 12.73 7.91
CA CYS A 104 -8.94 11.58 8.27
C CYS A 104 -9.77 10.42 8.82
N ASP A 105 -10.94 10.66 9.42
CA ASP A 105 -11.85 9.57 9.81
C ASP A 105 -12.40 8.86 8.57
N ASN A 106 -12.84 9.61 7.56
CA ASN A 106 -13.32 9.04 6.30
C ASN A 106 -12.23 8.25 5.58
N VAL A 107 -10.99 8.78 5.53
CA VAL A 107 -9.86 8.08 4.93
C VAL A 107 -9.51 6.82 5.70
N ARG A 108 -9.47 6.87 7.05
CA ARG A 108 -9.27 5.68 7.90
C ARG A 108 -10.30 4.60 7.58
N ASP A 109 -11.58 4.97 7.54
CA ASP A 109 -12.67 4.02 7.34
C ASP A 109 -12.62 3.40 5.93
N ALA A 110 -12.24 4.21 4.93
CA ALA A 110 -12.01 3.71 3.58
C ALA A 110 -10.80 2.75 3.51
N ILE A 111 -9.70 3.05 4.20
CA ILE A 111 -8.52 2.17 4.27
C ILE A 111 -8.92 0.83 4.87
N ILE A 112 -9.61 0.85 6.02
CA ILE A 112 -10.08 -0.37 6.70
C ILE A 112 -11.01 -1.17 5.79
N LYS A 113 -11.98 -0.51 5.15
CA LYS A 113 -12.93 -1.16 4.24
C LYS A 113 -12.26 -1.79 3.02
N ALA A 114 -11.21 -1.17 2.50
CA ALA A 114 -10.49 -1.65 1.32
C ALA A 114 -9.40 -2.68 1.64
N HIS A 115 -9.19 -3.04 2.91
CA HIS A 115 -8.14 -3.97 3.31
C HIS A 115 -8.59 -5.43 3.19
N ARG A 116 -7.77 -6.28 2.55
CA ARG A 116 -8.06 -7.71 2.38
C ARG A 116 -7.56 -8.57 3.55
N PHE A 117 -6.29 -8.44 3.89
CA PHE A 117 -5.59 -9.31 4.82
C PHE A 117 -4.78 -8.50 5.81
N ALA A 118 -4.66 -9.03 7.04
CA ALA A 118 -4.11 -8.30 8.18
C ALA A 118 -4.84 -6.96 8.42
N GLY A 119 -4.52 -6.27 9.51
CA GLY A 119 -5.02 -4.90 9.74
C GLY A 119 -4.06 -3.89 9.10
N PRO A 120 -4.51 -2.65 8.82
CA PRO A 120 -3.64 -1.66 8.20
C PRO A 120 -2.41 -1.34 9.07
N SER A 121 -1.27 -1.15 8.42
CA SER A 121 0.01 -0.85 9.07
C SER A 121 0.11 0.63 9.45
N TRP A 122 -0.66 1.05 10.45
CA TRP A 122 -0.77 2.46 10.87
C TRP A 122 0.54 3.12 11.29
N LYS A 123 1.55 2.34 11.72
CA LYS A 123 2.87 2.86 12.08
C LYS A 123 3.68 3.35 10.88
N ASN A 124 3.35 2.86 9.68
CA ASN A 124 4.07 3.23 8.47
C ASN A 124 3.60 4.57 7.91
N THR A 125 2.51 5.15 8.40
CA THR A 125 1.84 6.29 7.76
C THR A 125 1.60 7.48 8.68
N GLU A 126 1.63 8.66 8.07
CA GLU A 126 1.29 9.94 8.68
C GLU A 126 -0.07 10.45 8.19
N ALA A 127 -1.05 10.46 9.09
CA ALA A 127 -2.44 10.75 8.74
C ALA A 127 -2.71 12.22 8.37
N ASP A 128 -1.83 13.14 8.74
CA ASP A 128 -1.89 14.54 8.32
C ASP A 128 -1.60 14.71 6.81
N GLN A 129 -0.92 13.72 6.22
CA GLN A 129 -0.55 13.68 4.81
C GLN A 129 -1.49 12.86 3.94
N TRP A 130 -2.44 12.11 4.51
CA TRP A 130 -3.38 11.25 3.77
C TRP A 130 -4.16 11.96 2.66
N ALA A 131 -4.38 13.27 2.77
CA ALA A 131 -5.11 14.04 1.77
C ALA A 131 -4.24 14.67 0.68
N CYS A 132 -2.92 14.76 0.88
CA CYS A 132 -2.00 15.46 -0.04
C CYS A 132 -0.85 14.58 -0.55
N ASN A 133 -0.65 13.41 0.06
CA ASN A 133 0.37 12.44 -0.35
C ASN A 133 -0.30 11.07 -0.46
N HIS A 134 -0.59 10.65 -1.69
CA HIS A 134 -1.25 9.36 -1.94
C HIS A 134 -0.43 8.19 -1.43
N TRP A 135 0.90 8.30 -1.42
CA TRP A 135 1.75 7.20 -1.00
C TRP A 135 1.60 6.84 0.47
N GLU A 136 1.20 7.79 1.32
CA GLU A 136 0.87 7.52 2.71
C GLU A 136 -0.27 6.50 2.85
N LEU A 137 -1.25 6.51 1.93
CA LEU A 137 -2.28 5.47 1.89
C LEU A 137 -1.69 4.12 1.46
N GLY A 138 -0.75 4.10 0.51
CA GLY A 138 -0.07 2.89 0.08
C GLY A 138 0.65 2.17 1.23
N LYS A 139 1.34 2.93 2.10
CA LYS A 139 2.04 2.39 3.27
C LYS A 139 1.15 1.64 4.26
N CYS A 140 -0.15 1.98 4.32
CA CYS A 140 -1.12 1.27 5.14
C CYS A 140 -1.27 -0.21 4.75
N TYR A 141 -0.97 -0.56 3.50
CA TYR A 141 -1.13 -1.90 2.94
C TYR A 141 0.16 -2.73 2.95
N MET A 142 1.25 -2.16 3.45
CA MET A 142 2.54 -2.83 3.55
C MET A 142 2.66 -3.70 4.80
N PRO A 143 3.65 -4.61 4.84
CA PRO A 143 3.96 -5.36 6.06
C PRO A 143 4.23 -4.45 7.26
N PRO A 144 3.96 -4.94 8.48
CA PRO A 144 4.32 -4.21 9.69
C PRO A 144 5.85 -4.08 9.78
N ASP A 145 6.31 -2.87 10.04
CA ASP A 145 7.72 -2.47 10.21
C ASP A 145 8.55 -2.40 8.91
N GLY A 146 9.60 -1.57 8.93
CA GLY A 146 10.57 -1.44 7.81
C GLY A 146 10.24 -0.39 6.73
N TYR A 147 9.02 0.15 6.72
CA TYR A 147 8.56 1.05 5.64
C TYR A 147 8.24 2.50 6.08
N ILE A 148 8.48 2.84 7.35
CA ILE A 148 8.21 4.17 7.91
C ILE A 148 8.99 5.27 7.17
N SER A 149 10.26 5.01 6.84
CA SER A 149 11.16 5.97 6.21
C SER A 149 11.00 6.10 4.70
N VAL A 150 10.25 5.21 4.06
CA VAL A 150 10.05 5.20 2.60
C VAL A 150 9.18 6.38 2.22
N LYS A 151 9.61 7.24 1.29
CA LYS A 151 8.85 8.45 0.93
C LYS A 151 8.05 8.31 -0.36
N SER A 152 8.39 7.34 -1.19
CA SER A 152 7.79 7.11 -2.49
C SER A 152 7.76 5.62 -2.83
N ILE A 153 6.84 5.22 -3.71
CA ILE A 153 6.84 3.92 -4.39
C ILE A 153 8.21 3.63 -5.03
N HIS A 154 8.92 4.64 -5.53
CA HIS A 154 10.19 4.46 -6.23
C HIS A 154 11.33 4.00 -5.31
N ASP A 155 11.23 4.30 -4.02
CA ASP A 155 12.16 3.86 -2.97
C ASP A 155 11.74 2.50 -2.36
N THR A 156 10.64 1.92 -2.85
CA THR A 156 10.06 0.70 -2.30
C THR A 156 10.64 -0.53 -2.99
N ASP A 157 10.82 -1.60 -2.23
CA ASP A 157 11.20 -2.91 -2.76
C ASP A 157 10.01 -3.66 -3.38
N PHE A 158 10.29 -4.70 -4.15
CA PHE A 158 9.25 -5.51 -4.78
C PHE A 158 8.24 -6.07 -3.77
N ASN A 159 8.71 -6.45 -2.59
CA ASN A 159 7.86 -7.00 -1.55
C ASN A 159 6.82 -5.97 -1.06
N GLY A 160 7.25 -4.72 -0.84
CA GLY A 160 6.34 -3.64 -0.47
C GLY A 160 5.29 -3.37 -1.56
N VAL A 161 5.72 -3.28 -2.82
CA VAL A 161 4.83 -3.04 -3.97
C VAL A 161 3.78 -4.15 -4.12
N ILE A 162 4.21 -5.41 -4.08
CA ILE A 162 3.32 -6.57 -4.18
C ILE A 162 2.35 -6.60 -3.00
N SER A 163 2.82 -6.28 -1.79
CA SER A 163 1.98 -6.24 -0.59
C SER A 163 0.83 -5.24 -0.73
N VAL A 164 1.09 -4.04 -1.28
CA VAL A 164 0.03 -3.04 -1.54
C VAL A 164 -1.05 -3.62 -2.45
N MET A 165 -0.64 -4.26 -3.56
CA MET A 165 -1.56 -4.85 -4.54
C MET A 165 -2.37 -6.01 -3.93
N LEU A 166 -1.74 -6.86 -3.11
CA LEU A 166 -2.38 -8.02 -2.50
C LEU A 166 -3.28 -7.68 -1.30
N ASN A 167 -3.01 -6.59 -0.59
CA ASN A 167 -3.78 -6.23 0.59
C ASN A 167 -4.88 -5.19 0.33
N CYS A 168 -4.96 -4.61 -0.87
CA CYS A 168 -5.94 -3.58 -1.21
C CYS A 168 -6.94 -4.06 -2.28
N THR A 169 -8.23 -4.04 -1.95
CA THR A 169 -9.33 -4.44 -2.86
C THR A 169 -9.50 -3.53 -4.06
N HIS A 170 -8.99 -2.28 -4.01
CA HIS A 170 -8.98 -1.36 -5.17
C HIS A 170 -8.33 -2.01 -6.41
N PHE A 171 -7.37 -2.91 -6.19
CA PHE A 171 -6.67 -3.60 -7.27
C PHE A 171 -7.39 -4.84 -7.82
N ASP A 172 -8.52 -5.29 -7.24
CA ASP A 172 -9.22 -6.52 -7.66
C ASP A 172 -9.58 -6.50 -9.16
N ASN A 173 -10.16 -5.40 -9.62
CA ASN A 173 -10.60 -5.25 -11.01
C ASN A 173 -9.51 -4.71 -11.95
N LYS A 174 -8.31 -4.45 -11.41
CA LYS A 174 -7.16 -3.89 -12.15
C LYS A 174 -6.11 -4.95 -12.44
N MET A 175 -6.08 -6.01 -11.63
CA MET A 175 -5.23 -7.19 -11.81
C MET A 175 -5.94 -8.36 -12.48
N SER A 176 -7.12 -8.14 -13.07
CA SER A 176 -7.85 -9.14 -13.84
C SER A 176 -7.13 -9.46 -15.17
N PHE A 177 -5.98 -10.11 -15.05
CA PHE A 177 -5.51 -11.01 -16.08
C PHE A 177 -6.41 -12.25 -16.01
N SER A 178 -7.26 -12.43 -17.01
CA SER A 178 -7.76 -13.76 -17.33
C SER A 178 -6.57 -14.62 -17.74
N ILE A 179 -5.85 -15.17 -16.76
CA ILE A 179 -4.99 -16.32 -16.99
C ILE A 179 -5.97 -17.46 -17.23
N ALA A 180 -6.35 -17.65 -18.49
CA ALA A 180 -6.95 -18.90 -18.91
C ALA A 180 -5.98 -20.00 -18.45
N ARG A 181 -6.38 -20.80 -17.45
CA ARG A 181 -5.61 -21.97 -17.04
C ARG A 181 -5.42 -22.81 -18.32
N PRO A 182 -4.18 -23.13 -18.73
CA PRO A 182 -3.99 -24.15 -19.75
C PRO A 182 -4.65 -25.41 -19.20
N GLN A 183 -5.67 -25.90 -19.90
CA GLN A 183 -6.24 -27.21 -19.60
C GLN A 183 -5.11 -28.25 -19.72
N PRO A 184 -4.95 -29.16 -18.75
CA PRO A 184 -3.92 -30.18 -18.84
C PRO A 184 -4.17 -31.03 -20.09
N GLY A 185 -3.29 -30.90 -21.09
CA GLY A 185 -3.38 -31.61 -22.37
C GLY A 185 -3.38 -30.74 -23.64
N SER A 186 -3.35 -29.41 -23.55
CA SER A 186 -3.23 -28.57 -24.76
C SER A 186 -1.76 -28.40 -25.18
N PRO A 187 -1.39 -28.70 -26.44
CA PRO A 187 -0.03 -28.47 -26.92
C PRO A 187 0.28 -26.97 -26.94
N CYS A 188 1.45 -26.59 -26.44
CA CYS A 188 1.96 -25.22 -26.42
C CYS A 188 1.99 -24.62 -27.84
N LEU A 189 0.95 -23.89 -28.22
CA LEU A 189 0.96 -23.08 -29.42
C LEU A 189 1.49 -21.69 -29.06
N LEU A 190 2.74 -21.43 -29.46
CA LEU A 190 3.32 -20.09 -29.61
C LEU A 190 2.38 -19.26 -30.49
N THR A 191 1.53 -18.44 -29.87
CA THR A 191 0.65 -17.52 -30.60
C THR A 191 1.49 -16.37 -31.15
N LYS A 192 1.56 -16.30 -32.48
CA LYS A 192 2.06 -15.16 -33.24
C LYS A 192 1.36 -13.88 -32.79
N VAL A 193 2.13 -12.89 -32.36
CA VAL A 193 1.67 -11.51 -32.19
C VAL A 193 1.34 -10.97 -33.58
N LYS A 194 0.06 -10.73 -33.87
CA LYS A 194 -0.35 -9.94 -35.03
C LYS A 194 -0.21 -8.47 -34.67
N THR A 195 0.72 -7.78 -35.34
CA THR A 195 0.76 -6.32 -35.41
C THR A 195 -0.47 -5.86 -36.19
N LEU A 196 -1.28 -4.99 -35.59
CA LEU A 196 -2.34 -4.26 -36.30
C LEU A 196 -1.68 -3.08 -37.03
N HIS A 197 -1.93 -3.00 -38.33
CA HIS A 197 -1.66 -1.83 -39.16
C HIS A 197 -2.68 -0.72 -38.89
#